data_AF-A0A7X3RL07-F1
#
_entry.id   AF-A0A7X3RL07-F1
#
_cell.length_a   1.000
_cell.length_b   1.000
_cell.length_c   1.000
_cell.angle_alpha   90.00
_cell.angle_beta   90.00
_cell.angle_gamma   90.00
#
_symmetry.space_group_name_H-M   'P 1'
#
loop_
_entity.id
_entity.type
_entity.pdbx_description
1 polymer ?
#
loop_
_entity_poly.entity_id
_entity_poly.type
_entity_poly.pdbx_seq_one_letter_code
_entity_poly.pdbx_strand_id
1 'polypeptide(L)'
;MSNFWQKGFGAWAIALLLIFNISTLSLLWYKEINKPPRPVRGPANALDNRERMLRFIERELDLSKEQAREFRKLHSVYLQQSKALRDEIRDLKRNQLQVEMFTSKADTLKINQAARRIANKQFEFEKQTFLHFQKLKALIGEDQEESLKALLDEVFMKQGNSRPPRRGRSRPPNNGS
;
A
#
# COMPACT_ATOMS: atom_id res chain seq x y z
N MET A 1 -11.62 51.93 43.71
CA MET A 1 -11.62 51.52 42.29
C MET A 1 -11.79 50.00 42.22
N SER A 2 -12.39 49.53 41.13
CA SER A 2 -12.70 48.16 40.71
C SER A 2 -13.68 47.35 41.57
N ASN A 3 -14.78 46.87 40.93
CA ASN A 3 -15.27 45.48 40.99
C ASN A 3 -16.56 45.24 40.17
N PHE A 4 -16.70 45.87 38.99
CA PHE A 4 -17.74 45.51 38.00
C PHE A 4 -17.19 44.71 36.80
N TRP A 5 -15.86 44.60 36.67
CA TRP A 5 -15.17 44.00 35.51
C TRP A 5 -14.93 42.48 35.59
N GLN A 6 -15.20 41.82 36.72
CA GLN A 6 -14.89 40.38 36.88
C GLN A 6 -16.05 39.42 36.55
N LYS A 7 -17.32 39.86 36.62
CA LYS A 7 -18.47 38.94 36.42
C LYS A 7 -18.91 38.76 34.96
N GLY A 8 -18.59 39.73 34.08
CA GLY A 8 -18.91 39.64 32.65
C GLY A 8 -17.78 39.05 31.80
N PHE A 9 -16.52 39.31 32.16
CA PHE A 9 -15.38 38.90 31.36
C PHE A 9 -15.26 37.38 31.21
N GLY A 10 -15.48 36.63 32.30
CA GLY A 10 -15.44 35.16 32.27
C GLY A 10 -16.53 34.56 31.38
N ALA A 11 -17.76 35.10 31.42
CA ALA A 11 -18.86 34.63 30.59
C ALA A 11 -18.62 34.92 29.09
N TRP A 12 -18.08 36.10 28.77
CA TRP A 12 -17.69 36.45 27.41
C TRP A 12 -16.51 35.59 26.90
N ALA A 13 -15.55 35.26 27.76
CA ALA A 13 -14.46 34.35 27.42
C ALA A 13 -14.97 32.94 27.11
N ILE A 14 -15.93 32.42 27.89
CA ILE A 14 -16.56 31.11 27.64
C ILE A 14 -17.38 31.14 26.35
N ALA A 15 -18.15 32.20 26.11
CA ALA A 15 -18.95 32.35 24.89
C ALA A 15 -18.06 32.43 23.63
N LEU A 16 -16.97 33.19 23.69
CA LEU A 16 -15.97 33.26 22.62
C LEU A 16 -15.31 31.90 22.37
N LEU A 17 -14.97 31.16 23.44
CA LEU A 17 -14.39 29.83 23.33
C LEU A 17 -15.36 28.85 22.64
N LEU A 18 -16.64 28.90 23.00
CA LEU A 18 -17.70 28.07 22.39
C LEU A 18 -17.88 28.38 20.91
N ILE A 19 -17.98 29.66 20.54
CA ILE A 19 -18.12 30.09 19.15
C ILE A 19 -16.90 29.64 18.33
N PHE A 20 -15.70 29.78 18.89
CA PHE A 20 -14.47 29.36 18.22
C PHE A 20 -14.43 27.84 18.01
N ASN A 21 -14.78 27.06 19.03
CA ASN A 21 -14.84 25.60 18.93
C ASN A 21 -15.84 25.15 17.85
N ILE A 22 -17.06 25.70 17.88
CA ILE A 22 -18.10 25.43 16.89
C ILE A 22 -17.63 25.81 15.48
N SER A 23 -17.02 26.99 15.32
CA SER A 23 -16.49 27.44 14.02
C SER A 23 -15.43 26.49 13.48
N THR A 24 -14.51 26.01 14.32
CA THR A 24 -13.49 25.03 13.91
C THR A 24 -14.11 23.69 13.49
N LEU A 25 -15.13 23.20 14.21
CA LEU A 25 -15.88 22.00 13.87
C LEU A 25 -16.63 22.17 12.53
N SER A 26 -17.31 23.30 12.32
CA SER A 26 -18.03 23.61 11.08
C SER A 26 -17.09 23.70 9.87
N LEU A 27 -15.91 24.31 10.02
CA LEU A 27 -14.89 24.38 8.98
C LEU A 27 -14.29 23.00 8.64
N LEU A 28 -14.05 22.17 9.65
CA LEU A 28 -13.58 20.80 9.46
C LEU A 28 -14.62 19.95 8.73
N TRP A 29 -15.90 20.09 9.10
CA TRP A 29 -17.01 19.40 8.44
C TRP A 29 -17.23 19.87 7.01
N TYR A 30 -17.19 21.19 6.74
CA TYR A 30 -17.32 21.74 5.39
C TYR A 30 -16.23 21.19 4.46
N LYS A 31 -15.00 21.04 4.97
CA LYS A 31 -13.89 20.44 4.23
C LYS A 31 -14.02 18.93 4.05
N GLU A 32 -14.72 18.21 4.92
CA GLU A 32 -14.93 16.76 4.76
C GLU A 32 -16.08 16.47 3.78
N ILE A 33 -17.14 17.28 3.80
CA ILE A 33 -18.32 17.14 2.92
C ILE A 33 -17.99 17.52 1.47
N ASN A 34 -17.15 18.54 1.26
CA ASN A 34 -16.74 19.00 -0.07
C ASN A 34 -15.46 18.34 -0.61
N LYS A 35 -14.97 17.26 0.01
CA LYS A 35 -13.92 16.46 -0.61
C LYS A 35 -14.50 15.79 -1.86
N PRO A 36 -13.88 15.96 -3.05
CA PRO A 36 -14.23 15.10 -4.16
C PRO A 36 -14.10 13.65 -3.67
N PRO A 37 -15.06 12.75 -4.01
CA PRO A 37 -15.02 11.37 -3.57
C PRO A 37 -13.63 10.83 -3.86
N ARG A 38 -12.97 10.28 -2.83
CA ARG A 38 -11.67 9.62 -3.01
C ARG A 38 -11.85 8.64 -4.17
N PRO A 39 -11.03 8.71 -5.23
CA PRO A 39 -11.25 7.85 -6.39
C PRO A 39 -11.32 6.42 -5.90
N VAL A 40 -12.49 5.81 -6.09
CA VAL A 40 -12.68 4.38 -5.84
C VAL A 40 -11.56 3.69 -6.59
N ARG A 41 -10.84 2.77 -5.94
CA ARG A 41 -9.82 1.92 -6.58
C ARG A 41 -10.52 1.03 -7.62
N GLY A 42 -10.82 1.61 -8.77
CA GLY A 42 -11.37 0.92 -9.92
C GLY A 42 -10.28 0.20 -10.71
N PRO A 43 -10.64 -0.72 -11.60
CA PRO A 43 -9.71 -1.49 -12.43
C PRO A 43 -8.77 -0.61 -13.28
N ALA A 44 -9.20 0.60 -13.66
CA ALA A 44 -8.37 1.58 -14.37
C ALA A 44 -7.07 1.93 -13.63
N ASN A 45 -7.12 2.00 -12.29
CA ASN A 45 -5.96 2.39 -11.48
C ASN A 45 -4.96 1.24 -11.30
N ALA A 46 -5.41 -0.01 -11.45
CA ALA A 46 -4.57 -1.20 -11.31
C ALA A 46 -3.70 -1.43 -12.55
N LEU A 47 -4.27 -1.23 -13.76
CA LEU A 47 -3.51 -1.28 -15.01
C LEU A 47 -2.46 -0.17 -15.06
N ASP A 48 -2.84 1.04 -14.66
CA ASP A 48 -1.95 2.21 -14.63
C ASP A 48 -0.82 2.04 -13.59
N ASN A 49 -1.10 1.45 -12.42
CA ASN A 49 -0.07 1.09 -11.45
C ASN A 49 0.90 0.02 -11.98
N ARG A 50 0.40 -0.98 -12.70
CA ARG A 50 1.24 -2.03 -13.30
C ARG A 50 2.15 -1.44 -14.36
N GLU A 51 1.63 -0.59 -15.24
CA GLU A 51 2.41 0.03 -16.28
C GLU A 51 3.46 1.01 -15.70
N ARG A 52 3.13 1.73 -14.61
CA ARG A 52 4.12 2.51 -13.87
C ARG A 52 5.27 1.67 -13.33
N MET A 53 4.97 0.49 -12.77
CA MET A 53 5.99 -0.41 -12.23
C MET A 53 6.87 -1.00 -13.33
N LEU A 54 6.29 -1.40 -14.46
CA LEU A 54 7.04 -1.86 -15.63
C LEU A 54 7.99 -0.78 -16.17
N ARG A 55 7.48 0.44 -16.39
CA ARG A 55 8.30 1.57 -16.85
C ARG A 55 9.39 1.95 -15.86
N PHE A 56 9.14 1.80 -14.56
CA PHE A 56 10.15 2.02 -13.53
C PHE A 56 11.31 1.05 -13.69
N ILE A 57 11.03 -0.26 -13.80
CA ILE A 57 12.08 -1.29 -13.97
C ILE A 57 12.82 -1.12 -15.30
N GLU A 58 12.09 -0.86 -16.40
CA GLU A 58 12.69 -0.64 -17.71
C GLU A 58 13.69 0.53 -17.70
N ARG A 59 13.36 1.61 -16.99
CA ARG A 59 14.24 2.76 -16.84
C ARG A 59 15.39 2.50 -15.88
N GLU A 60 15.13 1.85 -14.75
CA GLU A 60 16.15 1.61 -13.72
C GLU A 60 17.27 0.68 -14.21
N LEU A 61 16.92 -0.28 -15.05
CA LEU A 61 17.87 -1.20 -15.67
C LEU A 61 18.40 -0.70 -17.02
N ASP A 62 17.94 0.46 -17.51
CA ASP A 62 18.22 0.98 -18.85
C ASP A 62 18.04 -0.10 -19.95
N LEU A 63 16.88 -0.76 -19.95
CA LEU A 63 16.62 -1.85 -20.88
C LEU A 63 16.52 -1.34 -22.32
N SER A 64 17.19 -2.05 -23.24
CA SER A 64 16.98 -1.85 -24.69
C SER A 64 15.52 -2.11 -25.07
N LYS A 65 15.10 -1.66 -26.26
CA LYS A 65 13.73 -1.91 -26.75
C LYS A 65 13.42 -3.40 -26.85
N GLU A 66 14.40 -4.21 -27.23
CA GLU A 66 14.32 -5.66 -27.33
C GLU A 66 14.23 -6.30 -25.94
N GLN A 67 15.10 -5.90 -25.01
CA GLN A 67 15.08 -6.37 -23.62
C GLN A 67 13.76 -6.00 -22.94
N ALA A 68 13.28 -4.77 -23.08
CA ALA A 68 12.01 -4.33 -22.52
C ALA A 68 10.83 -5.16 -23.05
N ARG A 69 10.82 -5.49 -24.35
CA ARG A 69 9.78 -6.34 -24.95
C ARG A 69 9.77 -7.74 -24.35
N GLU A 70 10.94 -8.37 -24.21
CA GLU A 70 11.05 -9.70 -23.60
C GLU A 70 10.73 -9.68 -22.10
N PHE A 71 11.16 -8.65 -21.38
CA PHE A 71 10.82 -8.44 -19.98
C PHE A 71 9.31 -8.34 -19.77
N ARG A 72 8.59 -7.55 -20.57
CA ARG A 72 7.12 -7.44 -20.49
C ARG A 72 6.43 -8.79 -20.68
N LYS A 73 6.91 -9.63 -21.60
CA LYS A 73 6.39 -11.00 -21.79
C LYS A 73 6.64 -11.87 -20.55
N LEU A 74 7.87 -11.91 -20.05
CA LEU A 74 8.24 -12.62 -18.83
C LEU A 74 7.39 -12.18 -17.64
N HIS A 75 7.17 -10.88 -17.49
CA HIS A 75 6.38 -10.30 -16.42
C HIS A 75 4.88 -10.64 -16.54
N SER A 76 4.34 -10.68 -17.76
CA SER A 76 2.94 -11.07 -17.99
C SER A 76 2.66 -12.50 -17.52
N VAL A 77 3.57 -13.44 -17.83
CA VAL A 77 3.48 -14.84 -17.39
C VAL A 77 3.59 -14.94 -15.88
N TYR A 78 4.60 -14.27 -15.29
CA TYR A 78 4.77 -14.23 -13.83
C TYR A 78 3.52 -13.73 -13.11
N LEU A 79 2.89 -12.66 -13.61
CA LEU A 79 1.70 -12.10 -13.00
C LEU A 79 0.50 -13.05 -13.04
N GLN A 80 0.30 -13.77 -14.15
CA GLN A 80 -0.78 -14.74 -14.26
C GLN A 80 -0.60 -15.87 -13.24
N GLN A 81 0.60 -16.44 -13.16
CA GLN A 81 0.93 -17.51 -12.23
C GLN A 81 0.81 -17.06 -10.77
N SER A 82 1.38 -15.89 -10.47
CA SER A 82 1.35 -15.30 -9.13
C SER A 82 -0.06 -14.92 -8.67
N LYS A 83 -0.94 -14.52 -9.59
CA LYS A 83 -2.33 -14.18 -9.26
C LYS A 83 -3.08 -15.40 -8.74
N ALA A 84 -2.94 -16.55 -9.40
CA ALA A 84 -3.58 -17.79 -8.98
C ALA A 84 -3.16 -18.18 -7.54
N LEU A 85 -1.85 -18.16 -7.25
CA LEU A 85 -1.34 -18.48 -5.91
C LEU A 85 -1.87 -17.51 -4.83
N ARG A 86 -1.90 -16.21 -5.11
CA ARG A 86 -2.43 -15.21 -4.17
C ARG A 86 -3.94 -15.37 -3.95
N ASP A 87 -4.69 -15.66 -5.00
CA ASP A 87 -6.13 -15.88 -4.92
C ASP A 87 -6.42 -17.13 -4.06
N GLU A 88 -5.67 -18.22 -4.25
CA GLU A 88 -5.76 -19.44 -3.42
C GLU A 88 -5.40 -19.18 -1.95
N ILE A 89 -4.32 -18.44 -1.66
CA ILE A 89 -3.94 -18.06 -0.29
C ILE A 89 -5.05 -17.23 0.36
N ARG A 90 -5.61 -16.26 -0.38
CA ARG A 90 -6.72 -15.43 0.11
C ARG A 90 -7.96 -16.28 0.41
N ASP A 91 -8.26 -17.24 -0.46
CA ASP A 91 -9.39 -18.15 -0.29
C ASP A 91 -9.24 -19.01 0.97
N LEU A 92 -8.07 -19.64 1.17
CA LEU A 92 -7.75 -20.41 2.37
C LEU A 92 -7.87 -19.56 3.65
N LYS A 93 -7.35 -18.32 3.62
CA LYS A 93 -7.46 -17.40 4.75
C LYS A 93 -8.92 -17.04 5.05
N ARG A 94 -9.72 -16.72 4.03
CA ARG A 94 -11.10 -16.24 4.20
C ARG A 94 -12.08 -17.37 4.52
N ASN A 95 -11.98 -18.49 3.82
CA ASN A 95 -13.01 -19.54 3.87
C ASN A 95 -12.67 -20.65 4.87
N GLN A 96 -11.41 -20.76 5.30
CA GLN A 96 -11.02 -21.75 6.31
C GLN A 96 -10.64 -21.05 7.61
N LEU A 97 -9.58 -20.25 7.62
CA LEU A 97 -9.08 -19.66 8.88
C LEU A 97 -10.05 -18.64 9.47
N GLN A 98 -10.58 -17.72 8.67
CA GLN A 98 -11.51 -16.71 9.16
C GLN A 98 -12.85 -17.29 9.59
N VAL A 99 -13.37 -18.30 8.89
CA VAL A 99 -14.60 -18.99 9.30
C VAL A 99 -14.40 -19.68 10.65
N GLU A 100 -13.28 -20.38 10.84
CA GLU A 100 -12.98 -21.09 12.09
C GLU A 100 -12.76 -20.15 13.29
N MET A 101 -12.33 -18.90 13.06
CA MET A 101 -12.20 -17.90 14.13
C MET A 101 -13.53 -17.49 14.79
N PHE A 102 -14.67 -17.71 14.11
CA PHE A 102 -16.00 -17.35 14.63
C PHE A 102 -16.80 -18.57 15.12
N THR A 103 -16.20 -19.76 15.18
CA THR A 103 -16.84 -20.96 15.77
C THR A 103 -16.70 -20.95 17.29
N SER A 104 -17.66 -21.56 18.00
CA SER A 104 -17.63 -21.64 19.47
C SER A 104 -16.49 -22.52 19.99
N LYS A 105 -16.03 -23.47 19.18
CA LYS A 105 -14.87 -24.32 19.44
C LYS A 105 -14.11 -24.55 18.14
N ALA A 106 -12.97 -23.88 18.03
CA ALA A 106 -12.11 -23.98 16.87
C ALA A 106 -11.54 -25.41 16.71
N ASP A 107 -11.61 -25.95 15.49
CA ASP A 107 -10.97 -27.20 15.11
C ASP A 107 -9.49 -26.96 14.74
N THR A 108 -8.61 -27.28 15.69
CA THR A 108 -7.15 -27.14 15.55
C THR A 108 -6.59 -27.92 14.36
N LEU A 109 -7.19 -29.06 13.99
CA LEU A 109 -6.73 -29.87 12.87
C LEU A 109 -7.01 -29.17 11.54
N LYS A 110 -8.20 -28.57 11.38
CA LYS A 110 -8.53 -27.75 10.19
C LYS A 110 -7.64 -26.52 10.08
N ILE A 111 -7.38 -25.83 11.19
CA ILE A 111 -6.48 -24.67 11.21
C ILE A 111 -5.08 -25.07 10.75
N ASN A 112 -4.53 -26.16 11.30
CA ASN A 112 -3.20 -26.65 10.94
C ASN A 112 -3.10 -27.06 9.47
N GLN A 113 -4.14 -27.71 8.93
CA GLN A 113 -4.18 -28.08 7.51
C GLN A 113 -4.23 -26.84 6.61
N ALA A 114 -5.10 -25.88 6.93
CA ALA A 114 -5.20 -24.61 6.19
C ALA A 114 -3.87 -23.84 6.22
N ALA A 115 -3.24 -23.75 7.39
CA ALA A 115 -1.95 -23.09 7.57
C ALA A 115 -0.84 -23.76 6.75
N ARG A 116 -0.75 -25.10 6.75
CA ARG A 116 0.21 -25.84 5.92
C ARG A 116 -0.02 -25.61 4.43
N ARG A 117 -1.28 -25.59 3.98
CA ARG A 117 -1.61 -25.29 2.58
C ARG A 117 -1.18 -23.88 2.20
N ILE A 118 -1.44 -22.89 3.06
CA ILE A 118 -0.97 -21.51 2.85
C ILE A 118 0.56 -21.47 2.77
N ALA A 119 1.26 -22.13 3.68
CA ALA A 119 2.72 -22.18 3.69
C ALA A 119 3.27 -22.78 2.37
N ASN A 120 2.71 -23.88 1.89
CA ASN A 120 3.10 -24.48 0.61
C ASN A 120 2.86 -23.52 -0.57
N LYS A 121 1.74 -22.78 -0.58
CA LYS A 121 1.47 -21.80 -1.64
C LYS A 121 2.38 -20.58 -1.56
N GLN A 122 2.74 -20.14 -0.36
CA GLN A 122 3.74 -19.09 -0.18
C GLN A 122 5.10 -19.55 -0.67
N PHE A 123 5.51 -20.78 -0.37
CA PHE A 123 6.74 -21.38 -0.89
C PHE A 123 6.79 -21.34 -2.43
N GLU A 124 5.72 -21.79 -3.10
CA GLU A 124 5.65 -21.71 -4.57
C GLU A 124 5.70 -20.27 -5.09
N PHE A 125 5.09 -19.32 -4.38
CA PHE A 125 5.13 -17.91 -4.74
C PHE A 125 6.55 -17.32 -4.64
N GLU A 126 7.28 -17.62 -3.57
CA GLU A 126 8.67 -17.18 -3.42
C GLU A 126 9.58 -17.80 -4.49
N LYS A 127 9.42 -19.10 -4.76
CA LYS A 127 10.14 -19.81 -5.82
C LYS A 127 9.89 -19.19 -7.19
N GLN A 128 8.63 -18.89 -7.53
CA GLN A 128 8.29 -18.24 -8.80
C GLN A 128 8.87 -16.82 -8.89
N THR A 129 8.91 -16.10 -7.78
CA THR A 129 9.50 -14.75 -7.71
C THR A 129 11.01 -14.81 -7.96
N PHE A 130 11.72 -15.76 -7.32
CA PHE A 130 13.13 -16.01 -7.59
C PHE A 130 13.38 -16.34 -9.07
N LEU A 131 12.62 -17.28 -9.63
CA LEU A 131 12.76 -17.66 -11.04
C LEU A 131 12.46 -16.50 -12.00
N HIS A 132 11.53 -15.60 -11.66
CA HIS A 132 11.25 -14.41 -12.46
C HIS A 132 12.47 -13.48 -12.52
N PHE A 133 13.08 -13.18 -11.37
CA PHE A 133 14.29 -12.34 -11.32
C PHE A 133 15.52 -13.02 -11.92
N GLN A 134 15.64 -14.34 -11.81
CA GLN A 134 16.68 -15.09 -12.50
C GLN A 134 16.55 -14.97 -14.02
N LYS A 135 15.31 -15.03 -14.57
CA LYS A 135 15.07 -14.81 -16.00
C LYS A 135 15.33 -13.37 -16.42
N LEU A 136 15.04 -12.40 -15.57
CA LEU A 136 15.40 -10.99 -15.81
C LEU A 136 16.92 -10.82 -15.84
N LYS A 137 17.65 -11.44 -14.90
CA LYS A 137 19.12 -11.43 -14.89
C LYS A 137 19.71 -11.98 -16.20
N ALA A 138 19.13 -13.05 -16.75
CA ALA A 138 19.58 -13.64 -18.00
C ALA A 138 19.30 -12.78 -19.25
N LEU A 139 18.45 -11.75 -19.13
CA LEU A 139 18.07 -10.85 -20.22
C LEU A 139 18.95 -9.60 -20.30
N ILE A 140 19.56 -9.22 -19.18
CA ILE A 140 20.41 -8.04 -19.07
C ILE A 140 21.88 -8.38 -19.31
N GLY A 141 22.67 -7.41 -19.74
CA GLY A 141 24.12 -7.54 -19.89
C GLY A 141 24.87 -7.45 -18.56
N GLU A 142 26.17 -7.76 -18.57
CA GLU A 142 27.03 -7.68 -17.38
C GLU A 142 27.07 -6.26 -16.80
N ASP A 143 27.08 -5.24 -17.65
CA ASP A 143 27.08 -3.81 -17.27
C ASP A 143 25.82 -3.39 -16.48
N GLN A 144 24.73 -4.15 -16.57
CA GLN A 144 23.44 -3.87 -15.92
C GLN A 144 23.27 -4.61 -14.57
N GLU A 145 24.23 -5.47 -14.18
CA GLU A 145 24.10 -6.33 -12.99
C GLU A 145 24.07 -5.53 -11.67
N GLU A 146 24.81 -4.42 -11.59
CA GLU A 146 24.81 -3.56 -10.40
C GLU A 146 23.46 -2.86 -10.21
N SER A 147 22.86 -2.34 -11.30
CA SER A 147 21.50 -1.76 -11.27
C SER A 147 20.45 -2.80 -10.88
N LEU A 148 20.60 -4.06 -11.32
CA LEU A 148 19.71 -5.14 -10.89
C LEU A 148 19.82 -5.42 -9.39
N LYS A 149 21.04 -5.45 -8.83
CA LYS A 149 21.23 -5.64 -7.38
C LYS A 149 20.55 -4.53 -6.59
N ALA A 150 20.77 -3.27 -6.97
CA ALA A 150 20.14 -2.11 -6.32
C ALA A 150 18.60 -2.17 -6.39
N LEU A 151 18.05 -2.54 -7.56
CA LEU A 151 16.61 -2.73 -7.74
C LEU A 151 16.04 -3.82 -6.81
N LEU A 152 16.72 -4.96 -6.71
CA LEU A 152 16.29 -6.06 -5.85
C LEU A 152 16.30 -5.67 -4.38
N ASP A 153 17.34 -4.97 -3.92
CA ASP A 153 17.43 -4.47 -2.56
C ASP A 153 16.24 -3.55 -2.24
N GLU A 154 15.91 -2.62 -3.14
CA GLU A 154 14.76 -1.73 -2.94
C GLU A 154 13.43 -2.51 -2.87
N VAL A 155 13.24 -3.49 -3.76
CA VAL A 155 12.00 -4.28 -3.82
C VAL A 155 11.83 -5.16 -2.57
N PHE A 156 12.89 -5.86 -2.15
CA PHE A 156 12.84 -6.73 -0.98
C PHE A 156 12.79 -5.95 0.33
N MET A 157 13.51 -4.83 0.45
CA MET A 157 13.43 -3.95 1.63
C MET A 157 12.04 -3.32 1.78
N LYS A 158 11.37 -2.95 0.68
CA LYS A 158 10.01 -2.41 0.72
C LYS A 158 8.96 -3.46 1.09
N GLN A 159 9.15 -4.74 0.74
CA GLN A 159 8.25 -5.81 1.18
C GLN A 159 8.31 -6.03 2.71
N GLY A 160 9.49 -5.93 3.33
CA GLY A 160 9.64 -6.01 4.79
C GLY A 160 9.07 -4.79 5.54
N ASN A 161 9.04 -3.62 4.89
CA ASN A 161 8.60 -2.35 5.47
C ASN A 161 7.23 -1.88 4.94
N SER A 162 6.24 -2.77 4.88
CA SER A 162 4.82 -2.37 4.81
C SER A 162 4.37 -1.68 6.11
N ARG A 163 5.03 -0.59 6.51
CA ARG A 163 4.56 0.32 7.54
C ARG A 163 3.32 1.04 6.99
N PRO A 164 2.19 1.06 7.69
CA PRO A 164 1.09 1.94 7.32
C PRO A 164 1.61 3.39 7.30
N PRO A 165 1.21 4.23 6.33
CA PRO A 165 1.72 5.58 6.22
C PRO A 165 1.38 6.36 7.50
N ARG A 166 2.40 6.76 8.25
CA ARG A 166 2.27 7.71 9.36
C ARG A 166 1.80 9.03 8.79
N ARG A 167 0.54 9.40 9.07
CA ARG A 167 0.01 10.75 8.84
C ARG A 167 0.76 11.73 9.75
N GLY A 168 1.79 12.36 9.22
CA GLY A 168 2.45 13.52 9.83
C GLY A 168 2.80 14.51 8.74
N ARG A 169 1.83 15.32 8.31
CA ARG A 169 2.09 16.46 7.40
C ARG A 169 2.51 17.66 8.25
N SER A 170 3.80 17.79 8.48
CA SER A 170 4.44 19.10 8.63
C SER A 170 4.56 19.69 7.23
N ARG A 171 4.02 20.89 7.00
CA ARG A 171 4.13 21.62 5.73
C ARG A 171 4.93 22.90 6.02
N PRO A 172 6.13 23.09 5.44
CA PRO A 172 6.80 24.39 5.48
C PRO A 172 6.15 25.35 4.45
N PRO A 173 6.36 26.66 4.62
CA PRO A 173 5.64 27.70 3.89
C PRO A 173 6.26 27.89 2.50
N ASN A 174 5.43 28.07 1.47
CA ASN A 174 5.91 28.53 0.17
C ASN A 174 5.40 29.94 -0.10
N ASN A 175 6.36 30.84 -0.28
CA ASN A 175 6.22 32.24 -0.65
C ASN A 175 5.47 32.40 -1.98
N GLY A 176 4.70 33.49 -2.05
CA GLY A 176 3.79 33.77 -3.16
C GLY A 176 4.45 34.23 -4.45
N SER A 177 3.60 34.42 -5.45
CA SER A 177 3.61 35.45 -6.50
C SER A 177 2.25 35.41 -7.19
#